data_AF-A0AAU7BZJ4-F1
#
_entry.id   AF-A0AAU7BZJ4-F1
#
_cell.length_a   1.000
_cell.length_b   1.000
_cell.length_c   1.000
_cell.angle_alpha   90.00
_cell.angle_beta   90.00
_cell.angle_gamma   90.00
#
_symmetry.space_group_name_H-M   'P 1'
#
loop_
_entity.id
_entity.type
_entity.pdbx_description
1 polymer ?
#
loop_
_entity_poly.entity_id
_entity_poly.type
_entity_poly.pdbx_seq_one_letter_code
_entity_poly.pdbx_strand_id
1 'polypeptide(L)' 'MKNLLKILLILAFSAPVFADMPSDPTSVTITQIQAMSTDDQQAWVASLTSDQYNILSTDVQKWVMEHTTDAQKQALGINQ' A
#
# COMPACT_ATOMS: atom_id res chain seq x y z
N MET A 1 9.32 -11.30 -29.34
CA MET A 1 8.88 -10.22 -28.44
C MET A 1 7.49 -10.55 -27.92
N LYS A 2 7.39 -11.41 -26.92
CA LYS A 2 6.14 -11.99 -26.44
C LYS A 2 6.31 -12.11 -24.94
N ASN A 3 6.06 -11.03 -24.19
CA ASN A 3 5.89 -11.02 -22.72
C ASN A 3 5.66 -9.61 -22.12
N LEU A 4 5.70 -8.53 -22.90
CA LEU A 4 5.50 -7.17 -22.36
C LEU A 4 4.02 -6.74 -22.22
N LEU A 5 3.07 -7.54 -22.71
CA LEU A 5 1.64 -7.18 -22.75
C LEU A 5 0.82 -7.68 -21.53
N LYS A 6 1.47 -8.18 -20.47
CA LYS A 6 0.76 -8.64 -19.25
C LYS A 6 0.89 -7.69 -18.07
N ILE A 7 1.69 -6.63 -18.17
CA ILE A 7 1.88 -5.62 -17.11
C ILE A 7 1.03 -4.37 -17.41
N LEU A 8 -0.12 -4.54 -18.07
CA LEU A 8 -0.95 -3.43 -18.57
C LEU A 8 -2.39 -3.44 -18.03
N LEU A 9 -2.66 -4.10 -16.90
CA LEU A 9 -4.02 -4.24 -16.37
C LEU A 9 -4.20 -3.98 -14.87
N ILE A 10 -3.39 -3.12 -14.25
CA ILE A 10 -3.75 -2.57 -12.92
C ILE A 10 -3.26 -1.11 -12.78
N LEU A 11 -3.70 -0.21 -13.66
CA LEU A 11 -3.47 1.24 -13.48
C LEU A 11 -4.73 2.07 -13.74
N ALA A 12 -5.90 1.44 -13.78
CA ALA A 12 -7.18 2.12 -13.93
C ALA A 12 -8.11 1.81 -12.76
N PHE A 13 -7.63 1.99 -11.52
CA PHE A 13 -8.55 2.40 -10.47
C PHE A 13 -8.59 3.92 -10.52
N SER A 14 -9.63 4.43 -11.16
CA SER A 14 -10.10 5.79 -10.98
C SER A 14 -10.28 6.03 -9.47
N ALA A 15 -9.26 6.61 -8.85
CA ALA A 15 -9.35 7.07 -7.47
C ALA A 15 -10.47 8.11 -7.38
N PRO A 16 -11.43 7.89 -6.48
CA PRO A 16 -11.55 8.88 -5.42
C PRO A 16 -11.85 8.21 -4.08
N VAL A 17 -10.81 7.66 -3.43
CA VAL A 17 -10.88 7.41 -1.97
C VAL A 17 -9.62 7.89 -1.23
N PHE A 18 -8.67 8.51 -1.94
CA PHE A 18 -7.50 9.16 -1.32
C PHE A 18 -7.79 10.59 -0.83
N ALA A 19 -9.05 11.05 -0.82
CA ALA A 19 -9.36 12.43 -0.42
C ALA A 19 -9.11 12.70 1.08
N ASP A 20 -9.22 11.66 1.92
CA ASP A 20 -8.97 11.74 3.37
C ASP A 20 -7.65 11.09 3.80
N MET A 21 -6.87 10.57 2.85
CA MET A 21 -5.57 10.06 3.21
C MET A 21 -4.59 11.20 3.36
N PRO A 22 -3.84 11.22 4.47
CA PRO A 22 -2.83 12.24 4.65
C PRO A 22 -1.90 12.24 3.45
N SER A 23 -1.66 13.43 2.90
CA SER A 23 -0.67 13.62 1.83
C SER A 23 0.74 13.18 2.26
N ASP A 24 0.94 13.03 3.58
CA ASP A 24 2.16 12.53 4.18
C ASP A 24 1.96 11.12 4.76
N PRO A 25 2.57 10.08 4.15
CA PRO A 25 2.46 8.71 4.63
C PRO A 25 2.94 8.54 6.08
N THR A 26 3.85 9.40 6.57
CA THR A 26 4.33 9.35 7.97
C THR A 26 3.25 9.66 9.01
N SER A 27 2.15 10.30 8.58
CA SER A 27 1.05 10.68 9.46
C SER A 27 -0.12 9.69 9.48
N VAL A 28 -0.03 8.61 8.69
CA VAL A 28 -1.03 7.53 8.71
C VAL A 28 -0.92 6.79 10.04
N THR A 29 -2.06 6.58 10.69
CA THR A 29 -2.18 5.84 11.96
C THR A 29 -2.98 4.55 11.77
N ILE A 30 -2.79 3.58 12.67
CA ILE A 30 -3.61 2.35 12.69
C ILE A 30 -5.10 2.65 12.77
N THR A 31 -5.49 3.66 13.56
CA THR A 31 -6.91 4.04 13.69
C THR A 31 -7.50 4.50 12.36
N GLN A 32 -6.75 5.27 11.57
CA GLN A 32 -7.19 5.67 10.23
C GLN A 32 -7.27 4.47 9.30
N ILE A 33 -6.27 3.58 9.31
CA ILE A 33 -6.29 2.36 8.49
C ILE A 33 -7.49 1.47 8.85
N GLN A 34 -7.80 1.30 10.14
CA GLN A 34 -8.94 0.50 10.60
C GLN A 34 -10.29 1.13 10.27
N ALA A 35 -10.35 2.44 10.06
CA ALA A 35 -11.56 3.13 9.62
C ALA A 35 -11.79 2.98 8.10
N MET A 36 -10.77 2.56 7.34
CA MET A 36 -10.87 2.30 5.90
C MET A 36 -11.56 0.97 5.63
N SER A 37 -12.20 0.86 4.45
CA SER A 37 -12.69 -0.42 3.97
C SER A 37 -11.51 -1.37 3.64
N THR A 38 -11.77 -2.68 3.59
CA THR A 38 -10.75 -3.67 3.22
C THR A 38 -10.15 -3.41 1.83
N ASP A 39 -10.98 -2.95 0.88
CA ASP A 39 -10.52 -2.64 -0.48
C ASP A 39 -9.60 -1.41 -0.49
N ASP A 40 -9.95 -0.37 0.28
CA ASP A 40 -9.13 0.84 0.41
C ASP A 40 -7.80 0.56 1.13
N GLN A 41 -7.83 -0.32 2.13
CA GLN A 41 -6.65 -0.81 2.82
C GLN A 41 -5.66 -1.48 1.85
N GLN A 42 -6.16 -2.34 0.95
CA GLN A 42 -5.33 -3.00 -0.06
C GLN A 42 -4.80 -2.01 -1.11
N ALA A 43 -5.62 -1.05 -1.52
CA ALA A 43 -5.22 0.00 -2.46
C ALA A 43 -4.15 0.92 -1.88
N TRP A 44 -4.25 1.26 -0.58
CA TRP A 44 -3.24 2.04 0.13
C TRP A 44 -1.91 1.31 0.21
N VAL A 45 -1.91 0.05 0.65
CA VAL A 45 -0.67 -0.73 0.68
C VAL A 45 -0.04 -0.78 -0.71
N ALA A 46 -0.85 -1.05 -1.74
CA ALA A 46 -0.35 -1.16 -3.11
C ALA A 46 0.21 0.16 -3.66
N SER A 47 -0.15 1.31 -3.08
CA SER A 47 0.39 2.62 -3.46
C SER A 47 1.66 3.00 -2.71
N LEU A 48 2.00 2.31 -1.62
CA LEU A 48 3.22 2.56 -0.86
C LEU A 48 4.46 2.19 -1.69
N THR A 49 5.47 3.07 -1.65
CA THR A 49 6.83 2.73 -2.04
C THR A 49 7.63 2.19 -0.85
N SER A 50 8.77 1.53 -1.12
CA SER A 50 9.68 1.07 -0.06
C SER A 50 10.13 2.22 0.85
N ASP A 51 10.47 3.38 0.29
CA ASP A 51 10.87 4.56 1.06
C ASP A 51 9.74 5.07 1.96
N GLN A 52 8.51 5.10 1.45
CA GLN A 52 7.34 5.51 2.22
C GLN A 52 7.04 4.52 3.34
N TYR A 53 7.14 3.21 3.08
CA TYR A 53 6.99 2.19 4.10
C TYR A 53 8.01 2.34 5.24
N ASN A 54 9.29 2.58 4.89
CA ASN A 54 10.37 2.69 5.87
C ASN A 54 10.25 3.90 6.81
N ILE A 55 9.48 4.92 6.43
CA ILE A 55 9.22 6.11 7.27
C ILE A 55 7.89 6.03 8.03
N LEU A 56 7.09 4.97 7.84
CA LEU A 56 5.89 4.72 8.64
C LEU A 56 6.26 4.41 10.09
N SER A 57 5.34 4.64 11.01
CA SER A 57 5.51 4.19 12.40
C SER A 57 5.60 2.65 12.49
N THR A 58 6.30 2.13 13.49
CA THR A 58 6.50 0.69 13.70
C THR A 58 5.17 -0.08 13.73
N ASP A 59 4.14 0.48 14.37
CA ASP A 59 2.82 -0.15 14.46
C ASP A 59 2.19 -0.29 13.06
N VAL A 60 2.28 0.75 12.25
CA VAL A 60 1.77 0.75 10.87
C VAL A 60 2.57 -0.21 10.00
N GLN A 61 3.91 -0.22 10.11
CA GLN A 61 4.75 -1.20 9.41
C GLN A 61 4.34 -2.64 9.76
N LYS A 62 4.12 -2.92 11.05
CA LYS A 62 3.65 -4.24 11.51
C LYS A 62 2.30 -4.60 10.92
N TRP A 63 1.34 -3.67 10.93
CA TRP A 63 0.03 -3.90 10.34
C TRP A 63 0.13 -4.20 8.85
N VAL A 64 0.95 -3.44 8.10
CA VAL A 64 1.24 -3.70 6.68
C VAL A 64 1.82 -5.10 6.50
N MET A 65 2.78 -5.54 7.32
CA MET A 65 3.31 -6.91 7.21
C MET A 65 2.26 -8.00 7.46
N GLU A 66 1.30 -7.76 8.35
CA GLU A 66 0.25 -8.73 8.70
C GLU A 66 -0.88 -8.80 7.67
N HIS A 67 -1.15 -7.70 6.95
CA HIS A 67 -2.34 -7.56 6.10
C HIS A 67 -2.03 -7.55 4.59
N THR A 68 -0.82 -7.94 4.21
CA THR A 68 -0.34 -7.88 2.83
C THR A 68 0.23 -9.21 2.34
N THR A 69 0.14 -9.41 1.04
CA THR A 69 0.67 -10.60 0.36
C THR A 69 2.18 -10.55 0.23
N ASP A 70 2.81 -11.71 0.05
CA ASP A 70 4.28 -11.77 -0.11
C ASP A 70 4.78 -11.03 -1.34
N ALA A 71 3.95 -10.92 -2.39
CA ALA A 71 4.25 -10.11 -3.56
C ALA A 71 4.29 -8.60 -3.25
N GLN A 72 3.36 -8.12 -2.42
CA GLN A 72 3.36 -6.72 -1.95
C GLN A 72 4.55 -6.47 -1.03
N LYS A 73 4.90 -7.42 -0.14
CA LYS A 73 6.09 -7.32 0.72
C LYS A 73 7.39 -7.22 -0.09
N GLN A 74 7.52 -8.03 -1.13
CA GLN A 74 8.67 -7.96 -2.05
C GLN A 74 8.73 -6.60 -2.77
N ALA A 75 7.59 -6.07 -3.21
CA ALA A 75 7.52 -4.75 -3.86
C ALA A 75 7.91 -3.61 -2.90
N LEU A 76 7.62 -3.76 -1.61
CA LEU A 76 8.03 -2.83 -0.56
C LEU A 76 9.48 -3.03 -0.08
N GLY A 77 10.21 -4.00 -0.65
CA GLY A 77 11.58 -4.33 -0.22
C GLY A 77 11.66 -4.95 1.17
N ILE A 78 10.54 -5.45 1.69
CA ILE A 78 10.47 -6.19 2.96
C ILE A 78 10.98 -7.60 2.65
N ASN A 79 12.30 -7.79 2.77
CA ASN A 79 12.88 -9.12 2.70
C ASN A 79 12.44 -9.91 3.94
N GLN A 80 11.65 -10.98 3.71
CA GLN A 80 11.37 -11.99 4.73
C GLN A 80 12.60 -12.82 5.05
#